data_AF-A0A2V5WV59-F1
#
_entry.id   AF-A0A2V5WV59-F1
#
_cell.length_a   1.000
_cell.length_b   1.000
_cell.length_c   1.000
_cell.angle_alpha   90.00
_cell.angle_beta   90.00
_cell.angle_gamma   90.00
#
_symmetry.space_group_name_H-M   'P 1'
#
loop_
_entity.id
_entity.type
_entity.pdbx_description
1 polymer ?
#
loop_
_entity_poly.entity_id
_entity_poly.type
_entity_poly.pdbx_seq_one_letter_code
_entity_poly.pdbx_strand_id
1 'polypeptide(L)' 'AVAQARRFRTTWQSELVRYLVHGVLHLRGYNDRQPKFRRVMKREEDRLVRELTRLFPLSKLARKPTVQP' A
#
# COMPACT_ATOMS: atom_id res chain seq x y z
N ALA A 1 7.69 0.19 -6.84
CA ALA A 1 6.22 0.30 -6.77
C ALA A 1 5.53 0.97 -7.99
N VAL A 2 5.96 0.71 -9.23
CA VAL A 2 5.28 1.32 -10.41
C VAL A 2 4.04 0.50 -10.80
N ALA A 3 2.89 1.16 -10.74
CA ALA A 3 1.62 0.85 -11.41
C ALA A 3 0.99 -0.54 -11.13
N GLN A 4 0.35 -0.72 -9.97
CA GLN A 4 -0.66 -1.78 -9.78
C GLN A 4 -2.09 -1.25 -9.66
N ALA A 5 -2.28 0.07 -9.61
CA ALA A 5 -3.57 0.74 -9.48
C ALA A 5 -4.63 0.31 -10.52
N ARG A 6 -4.21 -0.16 -11.70
CA ARG A 6 -5.13 -0.62 -12.76
C ARG A 6 -5.53 -2.09 -12.68
N ARG A 7 -4.81 -2.94 -11.93
CA ARG A 7 -5.00 -4.41 -12.01
C ARG A 7 -5.78 -5.01 -10.85
N PHE A 8 -5.91 -4.28 -9.76
CA PHE A 8 -6.75 -4.66 -8.63
C PHE A 8 -7.71 -3.52 -8.36
N ARG A 9 -8.99 -3.83 -8.11
CA ARG A 9 -10.05 -2.89 -7.72
C ARG A 9 -9.74 -2.25 -6.35
N THR A 10 -8.62 -1.54 -6.26
CA THR A 10 -8.07 -0.96 -5.04
C THR A 10 -8.47 0.49 -4.96
N THR A 11 -8.80 0.93 -3.76
CA THR A 11 -9.05 2.34 -3.52
C THR A 11 -7.72 3.10 -3.50
N TRP A 12 -7.74 4.39 -3.82
CA TRP A 12 -6.52 5.21 -3.78
C TRP A 12 -5.86 5.19 -2.40
N GLN A 13 -6.63 5.04 -1.33
CA GLN A 13 -6.13 4.92 0.04
C GLN A 13 -5.27 3.67 0.22
N SER A 14 -5.70 2.54 -0.36
CA SER A 14 -4.96 1.27 -0.30
C SER A 14 -3.63 1.37 -1.05
N GLU A 15 -3.62 2.05 -2.20
CA GLU A 15 -2.40 2.30 -2.97
C GLU A 15 -1.45 3.25 -2.23
N LEU A 16 -1.97 4.31 -1.61
CA LEU A 16 -1.16 5.22 -0.80
C LEU A 16 -0.48 4.48 0.37
N VAL A 17 -1.23 3.67 1.12
CA VAL A 17 -0.66 2.88 2.22
C VAL A 17 0.35 1.88 1.69
N ARG A 18 0.11 1.25 0.54
CA ARG A 18 1.08 0.36 -0.11
C ARG A 18 2.38 1.08 -0.46
N TYR A 19 2.33 2.33 -0.95
CA TYR A 19 3.54 3.12 -1.19
C TYR A 19 4.31 3.44 0.09
N LEU A 20 3.62 3.78 1.18
CA LEU A 20 4.26 4.01 2.47
C LEU A 20 4.94 2.74 2.99
N VAL A 21 4.23 1.61 2.96
CA VAL A 21 4.77 0.30 3.31
C VAL A 21 5.98 -0.06 2.44
N HIS A 22 5.90 0.17 1.13
CA HIS A 22 7.00 -0.08 0.19
C HIS A 22 8.24 0.75 0.56
N GLY A 23 8.08 2.03 0.85
CA GLY A 23 9.16 2.90 1.32
C GLY A 23 9.79 2.40 2.63
N VAL A 24 8.97 2.05 3.62
CA VAL A 24 9.46 1.49 4.90
C VAL A 24 10.22 0.18 4.68
N LEU A 25 9.74 -0.71 3.82
CA LEU A 25 10.43 -1.96 3.49
C LEU A 25 11.81 -1.69 2.87
N HIS A 26 11.93 -0.71 1.97
CA HIS A 26 13.24 -0.31 1.46
C HIS A 26 14.17 0.23 2.55
N LEU A 27 13.66 1.06 3.46
CA LEU A 27 14.43 1.55 4.61
C LEU A 27 14.90 0.41 5.53
N ARG A 28 14.16 -0.71 5.55
CA ARG A 28 14.51 -1.94 6.28
C ARG A 28 15.41 -2.89 5.48
N GLY A 29 15.86 -2.50 4.29
CA GLY A 29 16.79 -3.28 3.46
C GLY A 29 16.16 -4.23 2.45
N TYR A 30 14.84 -4.20 2.27
CA TYR A 30 14.19 -4.97 1.21
C TYR A 30 14.52 -4.38 -0.17
N ASN A 31 14.64 -5.25 -1.17
CA ASN A 31 15.01 -4.90 -2.54
C ASN A 31 14.01 -5.53 -3.52
N ASP A 32 13.57 -4.80 -4.54
CA ASP A 32 12.66 -5.28 -5.59
C ASP A 32 13.24 -5.18 -7.01
N ARG A 33 14.54 -4.90 -7.13
CA ARG A 33 15.23 -4.78 -8.43
C ARG A 33 15.35 -6.13 -9.15
N GLN A 34 15.59 -7.21 -8.42
CA GLN A 34 15.63 -8.56 -9.00
C GLN A 34 14.30 -9.30 -8.82
N PRO A 35 13.87 -10.14 -9.78
CA PRO A 35 12.58 -10.85 -9.70
C PRO A 35 12.38 -11.68 -8.43
N LYS A 36 13.45 -12.33 -7.94
CA LYS A 36 13.42 -13.14 -6.71
C LYS A 36 13.09 -12.28 -5.48
N PHE A 37 13.81 -11.17 -5.30
CA PHE A 37 13.61 -10.28 -4.15
C PHE A 37 12.31 -9.47 -4.26
N ARG A 38 11.88 -9.13 -5.48
CA ARG A 38 10.58 -8.50 -5.74
C ARG A 38 9.41 -9.37 -5.24
N ARG A 39 9.46 -10.69 -5.43
CA ARG A 39 8.42 -11.60 -4.92
C ARG A 39 8.36 -11.62 -3.39
N VAL A 40 9.52 -11.55 -2.73
CA VAL A 40 9.61 -11.47 -1.26
C VAL A 40 9.02 -10.15 -0.77
N MET A 41 9.47 -9.02 -1.32
CA MET A 41 8.97 -7.71 -0.93
C MET A 41 7.47 -7.57 -1.17
N LYS A 42 6.95 -8.10 -2.28
CA LYS A 42 5.51 -8.09 -2.58
C LYS A 42 4.68 -8.84 -1.54
N ARG A 43 5.16 -9.97 -1.02
CA ARG A 43 4.47 -10.73 0.04
C ARG A 43 4.41 -9.93 1.35
N GLU A 44 5.50 -9.25 1.69
CA GLU A 44 5.55 -8.39 2.88
C GLU A 44 4.65 -7.17 2.74
N GLU A 45 4.64 -6.51 1.58
CA GLU A 45 3.68 -5.44 1.29
C GLU A 45 2.24 -5.92 1.50
N ASP A 46 1.88 -7.05 0.90
CA ASP A 46 0.52 -7.59 1.01
C ASP A 46 0.18 -8.01 2.44
N ARG A 47 1.15 -8.52 3.22
CA ARG A 47 0.97 -8.84 4.65
C ARG A 47 0.69 -7.58 5.46
N LEU A 48 1.55 -6.58 5.35
CA LEU A 48 1.49 -5.35 6.14
C LEU A 48 0.26 -4.51 5.78
N VAL A 49 -0.12 -4.41 4.50
CA VAL A 49 -1.35 -3.71 4.10
C VAL A 49 -2.59 -4.38 4.68
N ARG A 50 -2.65 -5.72 4.70
CA ARG A 50 -3.76 -6.46 5.33
C ARG A 50 -3.82 -6.22 6.83
N GLU A 51 -2.68 -6.22 7.50
CA GLU A 51 -2.58 -5.95 8.94
C GLU A 51 -3.03 -4.52 9.27
N LEU A 52 -2.54 -3.53 8.53
CA LEU A 52 -2.94 -2.13 8.68
C LEU A 52 -4.45 -1.93 8.44
N THR A 53 -5.03 -2.65 7.48
CA THR A 53 -6.49 -2.59 7.22
C THR A 53 -7.31 -3.13 8.39
N ARG A 54 -6.77 -4.08 9.16
CA ARG A 54 -7.42 -4.62 10.37
C ARG A 54 -7.30 -3.66 11.56
N LEU A 55 -6.18 -2.95 11.66
CA LEU A 55 -5.92 -1.98 12.74
C LEU A 55 -6.63 -0.65 12.50
N PHE A 56 -6.74 -0.23 11.24
CA PHE A 56 -7.30 1.06 10.86
C PHE A 56 -8.08 0.95 9.54
N PRO A 57 -9.36 1.38 9.50
CA PRO A 57 -10.11 1.43 8.26
C PRO A 57 -9.50 2.46 7.30
N LEU A 58 -8.81 1.99 6.24
CA LEU A 58 -8.11 2.87 5.31
C LEU A 58 -9.02 3.89 4.62
N SER A 59 -10.33 3.61 4.54
CA SER A 59 -11.34 4.55 4.02
C SER A 59 -11.36 5.89 4.78
N LYS A 60 -10.96 5.89 6.06
CA LYS A 60 -10.86 7.10 6.91
C LYS A 60 -9.71 8.03 6.53
N LEU A 61 -8.81 7.63 5.62
CA LEU A 61 -7.78 8.52 5.06
C LEU A 61 -8.39 9.58 4.12
N ALA A 62 -9.62 9.37 3.64
CA ALA A 62 -10.35 10.39 2.91
C ALA A 62 -11.00 11.37 3.90
N ARG A 63 -10.79 12.67 3.69
CA ARG A 63 -11.71 13.67 4.26
C ARG A 63 -13.08 13.50 3.61
N LYS A 64 -14.16 13.53 4.40
CA LYS A 64 -15.50 13.73 3.83
C LYS A 64 -15.47 15.03 3.02
N PRO A 65 -16.01 15.08 1.79
CA PRO A 65 -16.21 16.35 1.12
C PRO A 65 -17.15 17.17 2.02
N THR A 66 -16.62 18.21 2.66
CA THR A 66 -17.43 19.29 3.19
C THR A 66 -17.94 20.08 2.00
N VAL A 67 -18.94 19.54 1.31
CA VAL A 67 -19.83 20.36 0.51
C VAL A 67 -20.86 20.87 1.51
N GLN A 68 -20.64 22.10 2.00
CA GLN A 68 -21.69 22.84 2.67
C GLN A 68 -22.71 23.26 1.60
N PRO A 69 -24.02 23.18 1.89
CA PRO A 69 -25.08 23.58 0.96
C PRO A 69 -25.00 25.06 0.61
#